data_AF-A0A4Q3EH88-F1
#
_entry.id   AF-A0A4Q3EH88-F1
#
_cell.length_a   1.000
_cell.length_b   1.000
_cell.length_c   1.000
_cell.angle_alpha   90.00
_cell.angle_beta   90.00
_cell.angle_gamma   90.00
#
_symmetry.space_group_name_H-M   'P 1'
#
loop_
_entity.id
_entity.type
_entity.pdbx_description
1 polymer ?
#
loop_
_entity_poly.entity_id
_entity_poly.type
_entity_poly.pdbx_seq_one_letter_code
_entity_poly.pdbx_strand_id
1 'polypeptide(L)'
;MDTIMHMDDKRKRAWGFISFLPLLTFTAFAVYFAAICIPLMEMGKMQDHEMVASVMNSHYATLFILLSIAFVAGASVLIYFMVHLARIRDMNAGNKLRWMIFMFILGGIAFPIFWYREIRNEPEYLPIYPDIA
;
A
#
# COMPACT_ATOMS: atom_id res chain seq x y z
N MET A 1 -1.27 17.52 28.43
CA MET A 1 -2.52 16.74 28.38
C MET A 1 -2.23 15.56 27.50
N ASP A 2 -2.36 14.34 28.03
CA ASP A 2 -2.17 13.13 27.23
C ASP A 2 -3.39 12.99 26.31
N THR A 3 -3.17 13.02 25.00
CA THR A 3 -4.21 12.76 24.01
C THR A 3 -4.38 11.25 23.90
N ILE A 4 -5.62 10.77 24.00
CA ILE A 4 -5.95 9.35 23.91
C ILE A 4 -6.65 9.10 22.57
N MET A 5 -6.10 8.21 21.76
CA MET A 5 -6.77 7.71 20.56
C MET A 5 -7.71 6.56 20.95
N HIS A 6 -8.98 6.67 20.59
CA HIS A 6 -9.96 5.59 20.73
C HIS A 6 -10.03 4.75 19.45
N MET A 7 -9.57 3.50 19.55
CA MET A 7 -9.53 2.51 18.48
C MET A 7 -10.42 1.32 18.84
N ASP A 8 -11.68 1.39 18.43
CA ASP A 8 -12.61 0.26 18.57
C ASP A 8 -12.30 -0.87 17.58
N ASP A 9 -12.81 -2.06 17.86
CA ASP A 9 -12.57 -3.25 17.03
C ASP A 9 -13.12 -3.10 15.60
N LYS A 10 -14.18 -2.29 15.41
CA LYS A 10 -14.75 -2.03 14.09
C LYS A 10 -13.79 -1.18 13.24
N ARG A 11 -13.23 -0.10 13.79
CA ARG A 11 -12.21 0.71 13.12
C ARG A 11 -10.97 -0.11 12.83
N LYS A 12 -10.49 -0.91 13.78
CA LYS A 12 -9.34 -1.81 13.55
C LYS A 12 -9.60 -2.73 12.36
N ARG A 13 -10.78 -3.36 12.27
CA ARG A 13 -11.15 -4.21 11.11
C ARG A 13 -11.23 -3.44 9.81
N ALA A 14 -11.80 -2.23 9.82
CA ALA A 14 -11.88 -1.38 8.63
C ALA A 14 -10.48 -1.02 8.09
N TRP A 15 -9.55 -0.66 8.98
CA TRP A 15 -8.15 -0.42 8.62
C TRP A 15 -7.46 -1.67 8.10
N GLY A 16 -7.88 -2.85 8.57
CA GLY A 16 -7.45 -4.13 8.02
C GLY A 16 -7.79 -4.23 6.55
N PHE A 17 -9.06 -4.00 6.18
CA PHE A 17 -9.48 -4.03 4.78
C PHE A 17 -8.73 -3.00 3.93
N ILE A 18 -8.60 -1.77 4.43
CA ILE A 18 -7.89 -0.68 3.73
C ILE A 18 -6.41 -1.02 3.51
N SER A 19 -5.77 -1.73 4.45
CA SER A 19 -4.35 -2.12 4.32
C SER A 19 -4.07 -3.03 3.12
N PHE A 20 -5.07 -3.80 2.66
CA PHE A 20 -4.96 -4.65 1.47
C PHE A 20 -5.20 -3.89 0.16
N LEU A 21 -5.77 -2.67 0.22
CA LEU A 21 -6.15 -1.93 -0.98
C LEU A 21 -4.96 -1.70 -1.94
N PRO A 22 -3.77 -1.27 -1.48
CA PRO A 22 -2.61 -1.08 -2.38
C PRO A 22 -2.13 -2.40 -3.00
N LEU A 23 -2.22 -3.51 -2.27
CA LEU A 23 -1.87 -4.82 -2.80
C LEU A 23 -2.83 -5.24 -3.91
N LEU A 24 -4.13 -5.07 -3.69
CA LEU A 24 -5.17 -5.46 -4.64
C LEU A 24 -5.10 -4.62 -5.93
N THR A 25 -4.93 -3.30 -5.82
CA THR A 25 -4.83 -2.42 -6.98
C THR A 25 -3.55 -2.67 -7.78
N PHE A 26 -2.42 -2.87 -7.10
CA PHE A 26 -1.17 -3.25 -7.77
C PHE A 26 -1.26 -4.62 -8.44
N THR A 27 -1.90 -5.59 -7.79
CA THR A 27 -2.13 -6.93 -8.36
C THR A 27 -3.03 -6.84 -9.60
N ALA A 28 -4.11 -6.05 -9.56
CA ALA A 28 -4.97 -5.84 -10.70
C ALA A 28 -4.21 -5.21 -11.89
N PHE A 29 -3.35 -4.22 -11.63
CA PHE A 29 -2.45 -3.67 -12.62
C PHE A 29 -1.51 -4.74 -13.20
N ALA A 30 -0.85 -5.52 -12.35
CA ALA A 30 0.10 -6.56 -12.78
C ALA A 30 -0.57 -7.66 -13.62
N VAL A 31 -1.77 -8.10 -13.23
CA VAL A 31 -2.57 -9.08 -14.00
C VAL A 31 -2.97 -8.51 -15.35
N TYR A 32 -3.43 -7.26 -15.41
CA TYR A 32 -3.80 -6.62 -16.67
C TYR A 32 -2.58 -6.43 -17.58
N PHE A 33 -1.44 -6.00 -17.03
CA PHE A 33 -0.19 -5.89 -17.78
C PHE A 33 0.28 -7.25 -18.31
N ALA A 34 0.23 -8.30 -17.49
CA ALA A 34 0.54 -9.66 -17.91
C ALA A 34 -0.39 -10.15 -19.02
N ALA A 35 -1.70 -9.86 -18.93
CA ALA A 35 -2.67 -10.23 -19.97
C ALA A 35 -2.37 -9.59 -21.33
N ILE A 36 -1.74 -8.41 -21.37
CA ILE A 36 -1.28 -7.77 -22.61
C ILE A 36 0.03 -8.41 -23.11
N CYS A 37 0.95 -8.75 -22.20
CA CYS A 37 2.27 -9.28 -22.55
C CYS A 37 2.26 -10.77 -22.95
N ILE A 38 1.39 -11.60 -22.35
CA ILE A 38 1.34 -13.06 -22.60
C ILE A 38 1.14 -13.36 -24.11
N PRO A 39 0.16 -12.75 -24.82
CA PRO A 39 0.00 -12.99 -26.25
C PRO A 39 1.23 -12.61 -27.08
N LEU A 40 1.92 -11.51 -26.72
CA LEU A 40 3.15 -11.08 -27.41
C LEU A 40 4.29 -12.09 -27.21
N MET A 41 4.37 -12.71 -26.04
CA MET A 41 5.31 -13.79 -25.74
C MET A 41 4.98 -15.05 -26.55
N GLU A 42 3.70 -15.46 -26.59
CA GLU A 42 3.23 -16.64 -27.33
C GLU A 42 3.45 -16.51 -28.84
N MET A 43 3.29 -15.29 -29.38
CA MET A 43 3.57 -14.99 -30.79
C MET A 43 5.07 -14.86 -31.11
N GLY A 44 5.96 -14.93 -30.12
CA GLY A 44 7.40 -14.72 -30.30
C GLY A 44 7.77 -13.29 -30.72
N LYS A 45 6.91 -12.32 -30.43
CA LYS A 45 7.00 -10.93 -30.92
C LYS A 45 7.56 -9.94 -29.89
N MET A 46 8.05 -10.42 -28.75
CA MET A 46 8.65 -9.55 -27.73
C MET A 46 9.91 -8.79 -28.20
N GLN A 47 10.60 -9.29 -29.24
CA GLN A 47 11.74 -8.60 -29.85
C GLN A 47 11.35 -7.58 -30.92
N ASP A 48 10.08 -7.56 -31.33
CA ASP A 48 9.55 -6.65 -32.33
C ASP A 48 9.13 -5.34 -31.65
N HIS A 49 10.06 -4.40 -31.55
CA HIS A 49 9.87 -3.15 -30.81
C HIS A 49 8.69 -2.32 -31.31
N GLU A 50 8.41 -2.33 -32.61
CA GLU A 50 7.28 -1.60 -33.20
C GLU A 50 5.94 -2.21 -32.77
N MET A 51 5.84 -3.54 -32.80
CA MET A 51 4.63 -4.25 -32.38
C MET A 51 4.38 -4.10 -30.88
N VAL A 52 5.42 -4.23 -30.06
CA VAL A 52 5.32 -4.02 -28.60
C VAL A 52 4.88 -2.58 -28.30
N ALA A 53 5.50 -1.59 -28.94
CA ALA A 53 5.14 -0.18 -28.72
C ALA A 53 3.69 0.10 -29.17
N SER A 54 3.25 -0.45 -30.29
CA SER A 54 1.89 -0.30 -30.79
C SER A 54 0.85 -0.85 -29.80
N VAL A 55 1.06 -2.08 -29.30
CA VAL A 55 0.17 -2.72 -28.32
C VAL A 55 0.21 -1.99 -26.98
N MET A 56 1.37 -1.58 -26.50
CA MET A 56 1.46 -0.80 -25.26
C MET A 56 0.76 0.55 -25.39
N ASN A 57 0.88 1.20 -26.55
CA ASN A 57 0.21 2.47 -26.83
C ASN A 57 -1.32 2.31 -26.90
N SER A 58 -1.83 1.22 -27.48
CA SER A 58 -3.28 0.97 -27.54
C SER A 58 -3.89 0.74 -26.15
N HIS A 59 -3.10 0.27 -25.18
CA HIS A 59 -3.54 0.06 -23.79
C HIS A 59 -3.02 1.12 -22.81
N TYR A 60 -2.32 2.15 -23.30
CA TYR A 60 -1.61 3.12 -22.45
C TYR A 60 -2.56 3.82 -21.48
N ALA A 61 -3.71 4.32 -21.95
CA ALA A 61 -4.67 5.03 -21.12
C ALA A 61 -5.14 4.16 -19.93
N THR A 62 -5.48 2.90 -20.19
CA THR A 62 -5.93 1.96 -19.14
C THR A 62 -4.80 1.62 -18.17
N LEU A 63 -3.60 1.34 -18.67
CA LEU A 63 -2.43 1.06 -17.84
C LEU A 63 -2.09 2.26 -16.94
N PHE A 64 -2.14 3.47 -17.50
CA PHE A 64 -1.87 4.71 -16.78
C PHE A 64 -2.91 4.96 -15.68
N ILE A 65 -4.21 4.75 -15.97
CA ILE A 65 -5.28 4.90 -14.97
C ILE A 65 -5.12 3.88 -13.84
N LEU A 66 -4.88 2.60 -14.16
CA LEU A 66 -4.68 1.55 -13.16
C LEU A 66 -3.47 1.83 -12.28
N LEU A 67 -2.35 2.24 -12.87
CA LEU A 67 -1.14 2.61 -12.14
C LEU A 67 -1.38 3.84 -11.25
N SER A 68 -2.12 4.83 -11.75
CA SER A 68 -2.48 6.04 -10.98
C SER A 68 -3.35 5.69 -9.78
N ILE A 69 -4.34 4.81 -9.94
CA ILE A 69 -5.18 4.32 -8.84
C ILE A 69 -4.32 3.57 -7.82
N ALA A 70 -3.42 2.69 -8.27
CA ALA A 70 -2.52 1.95 -7.40
C ALA A 70 -1.59 2.89 -6.61
N PHE A 71 -1.05 3.92 -7.27
CA PHE A 71 -0.21 4.93 -6.64
C PHE A 71 -0.97 5.75 -5.60
N VAL A 72 -2.15 6.27 -5.93
CA VAL A 72 -2.96 7.08 -4.99
C VAL A 72 -3.41 6.24 -3.79
N ALA A 73 -3.84 4.99 -4.02
CA ALA A 73 -4.20 4.08 -2.94
C ALA A 73 -2.99 3.77 -2.04
N GLY A 74 -1.84 3.43 -2.63
CA GLY A 74 -0.60 3.16 -1.92
C GLY A 74 -0.10 4.35 -1.10
N ALA A 75 -0.05 5.53 -1.70
CA ALA A 75 0.38 6.76 -1.04
C ALA A 75 -0.55 7.13 0.13
N SER A 76 -1.86 7.02 -0.07
CA SER A 76 -2.85 7.34 0.98
C SER A 76 -2.71 6.43 2.19
N VAL A 77 -2.55 5.11 1.97
CA VAL A 77 -2.33 4.13 3.05
C VAL A 77 -0.98 4.33 3.72
N LEU A 78 0.08 4.61 2.95
CA LEU A 78 1.42 4.89 3.48
C LEU A 78 1.41 6.09 4.41
N ILE A 79 0.84 7.22 3.98
CA ILE A 79 0.74 8.45 4.77
C ILE A 79 -0.03 8.16 6.06
N TYR A 80 -1.17 7.49 5.97
CA TYR A 80 -1.96 7.14 7.14
C TYR A 80 -1.17 6.31 8.16
N PHE A 81 -0.50 5.23 7.73
CA PHE A 81 0.29 4.39 8.62
C PHE A 81 1.54 5.08 9.16
N MET A 82 2.20 5.95 8.39
CA MET A 82 3.30 6.77 8.89
C MET A 82 2.84 7.73 9.99
N VAL A 83 1.71 8.41 9.79
CA VAL A 83 1.14 9.31 10.80
C VAL A 83 0.71 8.53 12.05
N HIS A 84 0.04 7.39 11.89
CA HIS A 84 -0.35 6.52 13.00
C HIS A 84 0.86 6.09 13.82
N LEU A 85 1.88 5.53 13.15
CA LEU A 85 3.11 5.06 13.77
C LEU A 85 3.89 6.19 14.47
N ALA A 86 3.96 7.38 13.86
CA ALA A 86 4.62 8.53 14.46
C ALA A 86 3.95 8.92 15.78
N ARG A 87 2.62 8.89 15.83
CA ARG A 87 1.81 9.28 16.99
C ARG A 87 1.83 8.31 18.16
N ILE A 88 2.10 7.01 17.94
CA ILE A 88 2.15 6.02 19.02
C ILE A 88 3.28 6.37 20.00
N ARG A 89 2.97 6.67 21.26
CA ARG A 89 3.98 7.06 22.25
C ARG A 89 4.83 5.88 22.73
N ASP A 90 4.19 4.73 22.93
CA ASP A 90 4.80 3.61 23.66
C ASP A 90 5.67 2.69 22.78
N MET A 91 5.82 3.01 21.49
CA MET A 91 6.68 2.26 20.56
C MET A 91 8.09 2.87 20.52
N ASN A 92 9.11 2.03 20.73
CA ASN A 92 10.51 2.42 20.59
C ASN A 92 10.80 3.03 19.21
N ALA A 93 11.54 4.16 19.17
CA ALA A 93 11.95 4.85 17.94
C ALA A 93 12.63 3.93 16.92
N GLY A 94 13.44 2.96 17.38
CA GLY A 94 14.07 1.98 16.48
C GLY A 94 13.05 1.05 15.79
N ASN A 95 11.97 0.67 16.48
CA ASN A 95 10.89 -0.10 15.87
C ASN A 95 10.11 0.74 14.87
N LYS A 96 9.83 2.01 15.19
CA LYS A 96 9.17 2.93 14.28
C LYS A 96 9.96 3.06 12.97
N LEU A 97 11.27 3.31 13.07
CA LEU A 97 12.11 3.46 11.88
C LEU A 97 12.11 2.19 11.01
N ARG A 98 12.21 1.01 11.63
CA ARG A 98 12.13 -0.27 10.90
C ARG A 98 10.81 -0.44 10.16
N TRP A 99 9.69 -0.10 10.80
CA TRP A 99 8.38 -0.16 10.15
C TRP A 99 8.23 0.84 9.00
N MET A 100 8.71 2.08 9.17
CA MET A 100 8.70 3.08 8.10
C MET A 100 9.50 2.63 6.88
N ILE A 101 10.71 2.11 7.08
CA ILE A 101 11.56 1.59 5.99
C ILE A 101 10.88 0.38 5.32
N PHE A 102 10.33 -0.54 6.11
CA PHE A 102 9.66 -1.72 5.60
C PHE A 102 8.44 -1.36 4.73
N MET A 103 7.62 -0.40 5.18
CA MET A 103 6.48 0.12 4.40
C MET A 103 6.91 0.86 3.14
N PHE A 104 8.00 1.61 3.18
CA PHE A 104 8.47 2.34 2.01
C PHE A 104 8.97 1.41 0.90
N ILE A 105 9.70 0.34 1.26
CA ILE A 105 10.28 -0.60 0.30
C ILE A 105 9.26 -1.66 -0.15
N LEU A 106 8.46 -2.19 0.78
CA LEU A 106 7.59 -3.34 0.56
C LEU A 106 6.09 -3.02 0.73
N GLY A 107 5.70 -1.76 0.59
CA GLY A 107 4.38 -1.21 0.92
C GLY A 107 3.19 -2.14 0.69
N GLY A 108 3.02 -2.65 -0.54
CA GLY A 108 1.91 -3.55 -0.88
C GLY A 108 1.74 -4.74 0.08
N ILE A 109 2.83 -5.35 0.54
CA ILE A 109 2.81 -6.48 1.47
C ILE A 109 3.01 -6.00 2.92
N ALA A 110 3.77 -4.94 3.12
CA ALA A 110 4.08 -4.40 4.43
C ALA A 110 2.84 -3.86 5.15
N PHE A 111 1.88 -3.26 4.43
CA PHE A 111 0.68 -2.69 5.02
C PHE A 111 -0.20 -3.74 5.71
N PRO A 112 -0.59 -4.87 5.08
CA PRO A 112 -1.33 -5.93 5.77
C PRO A 112 -0.58 -6.51 6.97
N ILE A 113 0.73 -6.71 6.84
CA ILE A 113 1.56 -7.27 7.91
C ILE A 113 1.60 -6.31 9.11
N PHE A 114 1.80 -5.02 8.87
CA PHE A 114 1.79 -4.00 9.92
C PHE A 114 0.44 -3.94 10.63
N TRP A 115 -0.66 -3.92 9.88
CA TRP A 115 -1.99 -3.95 10.47
C TRP A 115 -2.18 -5.19 11.35
N TYR A 116 -1.80 -6.37 10.86
CA TYR A 116 -1.98 -7.63 11.57
C TYR A 116 -1.15 -7.71 12.87
N ARG A 117 0.07 -7.17 12.85
CA ARG A 117 1.01 -7.25 13.97
C ARG A 117 0.80 -6.15 15.01
N GLU A 118 0.63 -4.92 14.56
CA GLU A 118 0.58 -3.74 15.43
C GLU A 118 -0.88 -3.34 15.68
N ILE A 119 -1.57 -2.80 14.67
CA ILE A 119 -2.90 -2.19 14.81
C ILE A 119 -3.95 -3.15 15.39
N ARG A 120 -3.95 -4.42 14.97
CA ARG A 120 -4.92 -5.41 15.46
C ARG A 120 -4.81 -5.66 16.97
N ASN A 121 -3.59 -5.58 17.52
CA ASN A 121 -3.30 -5.92 18.91
C ASN A 121 -3.20 -4.69 19.82
N GLU A 122 -3.40 -3.49 19.26
CA GLU A 122 -3.41 -2.25 20.03
C GLU A 122 -4.55 -2.24 21.07
N PRO A 123 -4.34 -1.64 22.26
CA PRO A 123 -5.42 -1.43 23.23
C PRO A 123 -6.46 -0.46 22.68
N GLU A 124 -7.68 -0.49 23.22
CA GLU A 124 -8.78 0.41 22.79
C GLU A 124 -8.45 1.89 23.04
N TYR A 125 -7.66 2.16 24.07
CA TYR A 125 -7.18 3.48 24.44
C TYR A 125 -5.66 3.52 24.29
N LEU A 126 -5.20 4.22 23.26
CA LEU A 126 -3.78 4.38 22.95
C LEU A 126 -3.30 5.78 23.35
N PRO A 127 -2.25 5.89 24.20
CA PRO A 127 -1.62 7.18 24.44
C PRO A 127 -0.87 7.63 23.18
N ILE A 128 -1.25 8.80 22.67
CA ILE A 128 -0.66 9.38 21.45
C ILE A 128 -0.09 10.77 21.72
N TYR A 129 0.91 11.15 20.94
CA TYR A 129 1.37 12.53 20.89
C TYR A 129 0.28 13.43 20.27
N PRO A 130 0.01 14.63 20.84
CA PRO A 130 -0.99 15.56 20.31
C PRO A 130 -0.60 16.09 18.92
N ASP A 131 0.70 16.28 18.68
CA ASP A 131 1.26 16.73 17.42
C ASP A 131 2.38 15.79 16.94
N ILE A 132 2.59 15.80 15.62
CA ILE A 132 3.71 15.13 14.97
C ILE A 132 4.89 16.11 15.08
N ALA A 133 5.63 16.07 16.19
CA ALA A 133 6.80 16.92 16.41
C ALA A 133 8.03 16.39 15.67
#